data_AF-A0A9E9M024-F1
#
_entry.id   AF-A0A9E9M024-F1
#
_cell.length_a   1.000
_cell.length_b   1.000
_cell.length_c   1.000
_cell.angle_alpha   90.00
_cell.angle_beta   90.00
_cell.angle_gamma   90.00
#
_symmetry.space_group_name_H-M   'P 1'
#
loop_
_entity.id
_entity.type
_entity.pdbx_description
1 polymer ?
#
loop_
_entity_poly.entity_id
_entity_poly.type
_entity_poly.pdbx_seq_one_letter_code
_entity_poly.pdbx_strand_id
1 'polypeptide(L)' 'MTVYIFKEQQNINSQVQGTRFSARSLTAAKRAAESARVYQNTVLTIAYETGEIVSVKVAGKWQDTN' A
#
# COMPACT_ATOMS: atom_id res chain seq x y z
N MET A 1 -12.84 -9.65 -6.57
CA MET A 1 -11.56 -9.07 -7.03
C MET A 1 -11.68 -7.58 -6.78
N THR A 2 -10.76 -7.01 -6.02
CA THR A 2 -10.89 -5.64 -5.50
C THR A 2 -9.75 -4.79 -6.04
N VAL A 3 -10.06 -3.56 -6.42
CA VAL A 3 -9.07 -2.58 -6.88
C VAL A 3 -8.48 -1.88 -5.66
N TYR A 4 -7.16 -1.86 -5.60
CA TYR A 4 -6.39 -1.19 -4.58
C TYR A 4 -5.47 -0.14 -5.21
N ILE A 5 -5.16 0.89 -4.45
CA ILE A 5 -4.17 1.92 -4.76
C ILE A 5 -2.97 1.69 -3.86
N PHE A 6 -1.82 1.40 -4.46
CA PHE A 6 -0.54 1.32 -3.78
C PHE A 6 0.18 2.67 -3.86
N LYS A 7 0.72 3.14 -2.74
CA LYS A 7 1.59 4.32 -2.69
C LYS A 7 2.87 3.96 -1.95
N GLU A 8 4.01 4.24 -2.56
CA GLU A 8 5.31 4.23 -1.91
C GLU A 8 5.69 5.67 -1.54
N GLN A 9 5.94 5.90 -0.26
CA GLN A 9 6.13 7.24 0.30
C GLN A 9 7.37 7.25 1.20
N GLN A 10 8.10 8.37 1.24
CA GLN A 10 9.21 8.52 2.20
C GLN A 10 8.68 8.58 3.64
N ASN A 11 7.60 9.31 3.85
CA ASN A 11 6.94 9.48 5.15
C ASN A 11 5.42 9.31 4.99
N ILE A 12 4.73 8.97 6.08
CA ILE A 12 3.28 8.73 6.09
C ILE A 12 2.44 9.93 5.63
N ASN A 13 2.99 11.15 5.75
CA ASN A 13 2.32 12.40 5.36
C ASN A 13 2.66 12.87 3.94
N SER A 14 3.49 12.14 3.19
CA SER A 14 3.81 12.52 1.81
C SER A 14 2.65 12.21 0.87
N GLN A 15 2.35 13.10 -0.07
CA GLN A 15 1.40 12.81 -1.14
C GLN A 15 2.15 12.40 -2.40
N VAL A 16 1.91 11.17 -2.86
CA VAL A 16 2.51 10.59 -4.07
C VAL A 16 1.40 9.94 -4.88
N GLN A 17 1.51 10.03 -6.21
CA GLN A 17 0.56 9.40 -7.11
C GLN A 17 0.65 7.88 -6.95
N GLY A 18 -0.48 7.25 -6.61
CA GLY A 18 -0.52 5.82 -6.34
C GLY A 18 -0.73 5.00 -7.61
N THR A 19 -0.16 3.80 -7.62
CA THR A 19 -0.34 2.81 -8.69
C THR A 19 -1.58 1.98 -8.41
N ARG A 20 -2.49 1.90 -9.38
CA ARG A 20 -3.69 1.05 -9.30
C ARG A 20 -3.32 -0.39 -9.63
N PHE A 21 -3.83 -1.33 -8.85
CA PHE A 21 -3.70 -2.75 -9.13
C PHE A 21 -4.92 -3.51 -8.61
N SER A 22 -5.18 -4.68 -9.20
CA SER A 22 -6.29 -5.55 -8.80
C SER A 22 -5.75 -6.76 -8.05
N ALA A 23 -6.37 -7.09 -6.91
CA ALA A 23 -6.00 -8.25 -6.12
C ALA A 23 -7.23 -9.02 -5.62
N ARG A 24 -7.02 -10.31 -5.32
CA ARG A 24 -8.08 -11.19 -4.83
C ARG A 24 -8.33 -11.05 -3.33
N SER A 25 -7.36 -10.54 -2.57
CA SER A 25 -7.44 -10.34 -1.12
C SER A 25 -6.42 -9.28 -0.67
N LEU A 26 -6.58 -8.75 0.56
CA LEU A 26 -5.61 -7.82 1.16
C LEU A 26 -4.21 -8.44 1.28
N THR A 27 -4.12 -9.73 1.61
CA THR A 27 -2.85 -10.44 1.67
C THR A 27 -2.15 -10.51 0.32
N ALA A 28 -2.90 -10.76 -0.76
CA ALA A 28 -2.36 -10.72 -2.12
C ALA A 28 -1.90 -9.30 -2.49
N ALA A 29 -2.65 -8.28 -2.06
CA ALA A 29 -2.30 -6.89 -2.27
C ALA A 29 -1.00 -6.48 -1.57
N LYS A 30 -0.80 -6.89 -0.32
CA LYS A 30 0.44 -6.67 0.44
C LYS A 30 1.66 -7.29 -0.23
N ARG A 31 1.52 -8.51 -0.76
CA ARG A 31 2.61 -9.18 -1.50
C ARG A 31 2.95 -8.44 -2.79
N ALA A 32 1.94 -8.02 -3.56
CA ALA A 32 2.14 -7.24 -4.78
C ALA A 32 2.82 -5.90 -4.48
N ALA A 33 2.36 -5.19 -3.44
CA ALA A 33 2.97 -3.96 -2.96
C ALA A 33 4.45 -4.15 -2.55
N GLU A 34 4.79 -5.26 -1.89
CA GLU A 34 6.17 -5.57 -1.53
C GLU A 34 7.05 -5.81 -2.76
N SER A 35 6.55 -6.57 -3.74
CA SER A 35 7.26 -6.83 -4.98
C SER A 35 7.44 -5.58 -5.85
N ALA A 36 6.51 -4.63 -5.76
CA ALA A 36 6.56 -3.36 -6.48
C ALA A 36 7.43 -2.29 -5.80
N ARG A 37 7.84 -2.50 -4.55
CA ARG A 37 8.65 -1.54 -3.78
C ARG A 37 10.01 -1.34 -4.44
N VAL A 38 10.37 -0.09 -4.69
CA VAL A 38 11.63 0.28 -5.32
C VAL A 38 12.70 0.65 -4.29
N TYR A 39 12.31 1.31 -3.20
CA TYR A 39 13.24 1.86 -2.23
C TYR A 39 13.21 1.11 -0.89
N GLN A 40 14.32 1.17 -0.17
CA GLN A 40 14.40 0.67 1.20
C GLN A 40 13.96 1.77 2.18
N ASN A 41 13.45 1.37 3.36
CA ASN A 41 12.98 2.27 4.41
C ASN A 41 11.86 3.25 4.01
N THR A 42 11.07 2.92 2.99
CA THR A 42 9.85 3.64 2.63
C THR A 42 8.61 3.11 3.36
N VAL A 43 7.60 3.96 3.43
CA VAL A 43 6.25 3.62 3.87
C VAL A 43 5.45 3.12 2.66
N LEU A 44 4.85 1.93 2.79
CA LEU A 44 3.95 1.40 1.78
C LEU A 44 2.51 1.56 2.24
N THR A 45 1.68 2.24 1.47
CA THR A 45 0.27 2.44 1.79
C THR A 45 -0.59 1.72 0.78
N ILE A 46 -1.55 0.94 1.26
CA ILE A 46 -2.59 0.30 0.45
C ILE A 46 -3.93 0.95 0.82
N ALA A 47 -4.58 1.53 -0.17
CA ALA A 47 -5.91 2.13 -0.03
C ALA A 47 -6.89 1.48 -1.01
N TYR A 48 -8.19 1.58 -0.72
CA TYR A 48 -9.23 1.34 -1.73
C TYR A 48 -9.25 2.49 -2.75
N GLU A 49 -9.92 2.26 -3.88
CA GLU A 49 -10.10 3.30 -4.91
C GLU A 49 -10.89 4.51 -4.40
N THR A 50 -11.72 4.30 -3.37
CA THR A 50 -12.44 5.35 -2.63
C THR A 50 -11.52 6.28 -1.82
N GLY A 51 -10.26 5.90 -1.63
CA GLY A 51 -9.27 6.66 -0.86
C GLY A 51 -9.10 6.21 0.59
N GLU A 52 -9.92 5.26 1.06
CA GLU A 52 -9.81 4.68 2.40
C GLU A 52 -8.54 3.82 2.54
N ILE A 53 -7.75 4.10 3.58
CA ILE A 53 -6.50 3.37 3.84
C ILE A 53 -6.84 2.07 4.56
N VAL A 54 -6.49 0.94 3.93
CA VAL A 54 -6.76 -0.40 4.46
C VAL A 54 -5.57 -0.94 5.24
N SER A 55 -4.35 -0.57 4.82
CA SER A 55 -3.14 -1.13 5.41
C SER A 55 -1.94 -0.26 5.09
N VAL A 56 -1.03 -0.08 6.06
CA VAL A 56 0.20 0.68 5.91
C VAL A 56 1.39 -0.15 6.43
N LYS A 57 2.48 -0.20 5.66
CA LYS A 57 3.74 -0.79 6.09
C LYS A 57 4.68 0.31 6.59
N VAL A 58 5.00 0.30 7.87
CA VAL A 58 5.95 1.23 8.49
C VAL A 58 7.05 0.43 9.18
N ALA A 59 8.32 0.81 8.96
CA ALA A 59 9.48 0.13 9.58
C ALA A 59 9.47 -1.40 9.40
N GLY A 60 9.07 -1.88 8.21
CA GLY A 60 9.05 -3.31 7.90
C GLY A 60 7.80 -4.07 8.35
N LYS A 61 6.89 -3.45 9.10
CA LYS A 61 5.69 -4.11 9.65
C LYS A 61 4.41 -3.54 9.03
N TRP A 62 3.48 -4.42 8.66
CA TRP A 62 2.15 -4.02 8.22
C TRP A 62 1.27 -3.69 9.44
N GLN A 63 0.54 -2.59 9.33
CA GLN A 63 -0.49 -2.15 10.26
C GLN A 63 -1.78 -2.05 9.46
N ASP A 64 -2.74 -2.90 9.81
CA ASP A 64 -4.01 -3.00 9.10
C ASP A 64 -5.00 -2.07 9.81
N THR A 65 -5.68 -1.24 9.03
CA THR A 65 -6.80 -0.46 9.52
C THR A 65 -8.05 -1.34 9.44
N ASN A 66 -8.74 -1.48 10.57
CA ASN A 66 -9.90 -2.35 10.72
C ASN A 66 -11.17 -1.68 10.19
#